data_AF-A0A3D5S4D0-F1
#
_entry.id   AF-A0A3D5S4D0-F1
#
_cell.length_a   1.000
_cell.length_b   1.000
_cell.length_c   1.000
_cell.angle_alpha   90.00
_cell.angle_beta   90.00
_cell.angle_gamma   90.00
#
_symmetry.space_group_name_H-M   'P 1'
#
loop_
_entity.id
_entity.type
_entity.pdbx_description
1 polymer ?
#
loop_
_entity_poly.entity_id
_entity_poly.type
_entity_poly.pdbx_seq_one_letter_code
_entity_poly.pdbx_strand_id
1 'polypeptide(L)'
;MPEVYISDEVADVINLYSSIEPTSNVHSLLFKKSKTLLAGHQSKHPGSAVEITSWFPALVGESAYEIFNTNFELEDAQLTVSRIHGFSNWAEVENSPLELQQEFEKAVDYLLNGNVSVLQNLLIEYPYLAKSHSQFPHQATLLHYCASNGIETERQVVPNNLLELVDLLLDLGSDKQSTMKVYNGSYTAHDLASTSAHPQGAGLTTALCKKLK
;
A
#
# COMPACT_ATOMS: atom_id res chain seq x y z
N MET A 1 9.78 -14.71 -13.23
CA MET A 1 8.99 -13.67 -12.56
C MET A 1 9.15 -12.40 -13.36
N PRO A 2 8.08 -11.64 -13.63
CA PRO A 2 8.17 -10.38 -14.34
C PRO A 2 9.04 -9.39 -13.55
N GLU A 3 9.61 -8.43 -14.28
CA GLU A 3 10.35 -7.33 -13.67
C GLU A 3 9.36 -6.38 -12.97
N VAL A 4 9.73 -5.92 -11.78
CA VAL A 4 8.90 -5.00 -11.00
C VAL A 4 9.68 -3.70 -10.81
N TYR A 5 9.12 -2.60 -11.27
CA TYR A 5 9.64 -1.26 -10.99
C TYR A 5 9.36 -0.92 -9.52
N ILE A 6 10.40 -0.45 -8.83
CA ILE A 6 10.39 -0.03 -7.43
C ILE A 6 11.25 1.23 -7.37
N SER A 7 10.73 2.33 -6.83
CA SER A 7 11.56 3.51 -6.57
C SER A 7 12.51 3.26 -5.40
N ASP A 8 13.59 4.04 -5.30
CA ASP A 8 14.55 3.91 -4.20
C ASP A 8 13.84 4.07 -2.83
N GLU A 9 12.90 5.02 -2.72
CA GLU A 9 12.14 5.26 -1.49
C GLU A 9 11.26 4.06 -1.11
N VAL A 10 10.58 3.44 -2.08
CA VAL A 10 9.74 2.26 -1.83
C VAL A 10 10.63 1.06 -1.48
N ALA A 11 11.78 0.90 -2.14
CA ALA A 11 12.75 -0.17 -1.83
C ALA A 11 13.27 -0.05 -0.39
N ASP A 12 13.54 1.19 0.07
CA ASP A 12 13.94 1.47 1.44
C ASP A 12 12.84 1.12 2.46
N VAL A 13 11.57 1.36 2.16
CA VAL A 13 10.45 0.97 3.05
C VAL A 13 10.24 -0.55 3.05
N ILE A 14 10.37 -1.21 1.91
CA ILE A 14 10.35 -2.69 1.83
C ILE A 14 11.47 -3.27 2.70
N ASN A 15 12.69 -2.71 2.64
CA ASN A 15 13.81 -3.13 3.46
C ASN A 15 13.53 -2.93 4.96
N LEU A 16 12.98 -1.76 5.32
CA LEU A 16 12.61 -1.45 6.71
C LEU A 16 11.71 -2.54 7.32
N TYR A 17 10.72 -3.02 6.58
CA TYR A 17 9.72 -3.98 7.07
C TYR A 17 10.00 -5.45 6.73
N SER A 18 11.14 -5.77 6.11
CA SER A 18 11.39 -7.10 5.54
C SER A 18 11.44 -8.24 6.57
N SER A 19 11.68 -7.93 7.84
CA SER A 19 11.73 -8.93 8.92
C SER A 19 10.40 -9.10 9.67
N ILE A 20 9.33 -8.42 9.26
CA ILE A 20 8.02 -8.56 9.90
C ILE A 20 7.36 -9.85 9.43
N GLU A 21 7.21 -10.80 10.35
CA GLU A 21 6.48 -12.02 10.08
C GLU A 21 4.99 -11.75 9.76
N PRO A 22 4.45 -12.34 8.68
CA PRO A 22 3.06 -12.21 8.31
C PRO A 22 2.08 -12.58 9.43
N THR A 23 0.98 -11.85 9.53
CA THR A 23 -0.11 -12.15 10.45
C THR A 23 -1.41 -11.55 9.92
N SER A 24 -2.54 -12.24 10.13
CA SER A 24 -3.86 -11.70 9.80
C SER A 24 -4.34 -10.67 10.82
N ASN A 25 -3.79 -10.70 12.04
CA ASN A 25 -4.25 -9.83 13.10
C ASN A 25 -3.72 -8.40 12.90
N VAL A 26 -4.62 -7.47 12.57
CA VAL A 26 -4.26 -6.08 12.23
C VAL A 26 -3.51 -5.39 13.36
N HIS A 27 -3.99 -5.52 14.60
CA HIS A 27 -3.31 -4.92 15.76
C HIS A 27 -1.87 -5.43 15.90
N SER A 28 -1.65 -6.74 15.84
CA SER A 28 -0.33 -7.36 15.91
C SER A 28 0.59 -6.90 14.78
N LEU A 29 0.08 -6.84 13.55
CA LEU A 29 0.82 -6.35 12.38
C LEU A 29 1.26 -4.89 12.57
N LEU A 30 0.31 -4.00 12.87
CA LEU A 30 0.60 -2.58 13.00
C LEU A 30 1.49 -2.30 14.21
N PHE A 31 1.33 -3.03 15.31
CA PHE A 31 2.22 -2.88 16.48
C PHE A 31 3.66 -3.30 16.17
N LYS A 32 3.85 -4.37 15.38
CA LYS A 32 5.19 -4.75 14.89
C LYS A 32 5.75 -3.66 13.98
N LYS A 33 4.97 -3.15 13.02
CA LYS A 33 5.37 -2.02 12.16
C LYS A 33 5.77 -0.79 12.95
N SER A 34 5.03 -0.40 14.00
CA SER A 34 5.36 0.77 14.83
C SER A 34 6.70 0.60 15.54
N LYS A 35 6.97 -0.57 16.11
CA LYS A 35 8.27 -0.86 16.74
C LYS A 35 9.41 -0.85 15.74
N THR A 36 9.19 -1.42 14.55
CA THR A 36 10.18 -1.41 13.47
C THR A 36 10.44 0.01 12.96
N LEU A 37 9.40 0.84 12.82
CA LEU A 37 9.53 2.24 12.42
C LEU A 37 10.33 3.05 13.44
N LEU A 38 10.04 2.89 14.74
CA LEU A 38 10.80 3.54 15.82
C LEU A 38 12.28 3.11 15.81
N ALA A 39 12.56 1.81 15.71
CA ALA A 39 13.93 1.31 15.60
C ALA A 39 14.63 1.82 14.33
N GLY A 40 13.88 1.93 13.23
CA GLY A 40 14.35 2.53 11.97
C GLY A 40 14.75 3.99 12.16
N HIS A 41 13.93 4.80 12.84
CA HIS A 41 14.26 6.19 13.17
C HIS A 41 15.54 6.28 14.01
N GLN A 42 15.64 5.49 15.08
CA GLN A 42 16.80 5.46 15.98
C GLN A 42 18.11 5.07 15.28
N SER A 43 18.01 4.17 14.29
CA SER A 43 19.15 3.72 13.47
C SER A 43 19.38 4.54 12.21
N LYS A 44 18.56 5.58 11.97
CA LYS A 44 18.57 6.43 10.77
C LYS A 44 18.37 5.63 9.47
N HIS A 45 17.55 4.58 9.53
CA HIS A 45 17.17 3.80 8.37
C HIS A 45 16.38 4.65 7.38
N PRO A 46 16.79 4.76 6.09
CA PRO A 46 16.17 5.69 5.14
C PRO A 46 14.66 5.46 4.96
N GLY A 47 14.21 4.20 4.92
CA GLY A 47 12.78 3.87 4.83
C GLY A 47 11.92 4.43 5.97
N SER A 48 12.50 4.63 7.16
CA SER A 48 11.75 5.24 8.26
C SER A 48 11.52 6.73 8.02
N ALA A 49 12.46 7.44 7.41
CA ALA A 49 12.26 8.83 7.00
C ALA A 49 11.19 8.95 5.90
N VAL A 50 11.13 8.01 4.96
CA VAL A 50 10.10 7.97 3.90
C VAL A 50 8.70 7.87 4.51
N GLU A 51 8.49 6.94 5.46
CA GLU A 51 7.18 6.80 6.12
C GLU A 51 6.84 8.03 6.97
N ILE A 52 7.79 8.54 7.74
CA ILE A 52 7.57 9.70 8.62
C ILE A 52 7.26 10.96 7.82
N THR A 53 8.05 11.28 6.79
CA THR A 53 7.82 12.47 5.94
C THR A 53 6.51 12.40 5.16
N SER A 54 5.98 11.20 4.93
CA SER A 54 4.74 11.00 4.20
C SER A 54 3.51 11.05 5.10
N TRP A 55 3.62 10.55 6.34
CA TRP A 55 2.43 10.21 7.13
C TRP A 55 2.39 10.82 8.54
N PHE A 56 3.53 11.20 9.13
CA PHE A 56 3.54 11.79 10.48
C PHE A 56 3.19 13.29 10.42
N PRO A 57 2.05 13.74 10.98
CA PRO A 57 1.54 15.10 10.75
C PRO A 57 2.51 16.24 11.05
N ALA A 58 3.36 16.09 12.07
CA ALA A 58 4.30 17.14 12.48
C ALA A 58 5.55 17.23 11.60
N LEU A 59 5.85 16.22 10.77
CA LEU A 59 7.06 16.15 9.96
C LEU A 59 6.76 15.91 8.46
N VAL A 60 5.52 16.16 8.02
CA VAL A 60 5.17 15.98 6.60
C VAL A 60 6.01 16.90 5.72
N GLY A 61 6.73 16.32 4.76
CA GLY A 61 7.58 17.05 3.81
C GLY A 61 8.93 17.50 4.37
N GLU A 62 9.23 17.19 5.63
CA GLU A 62 10.55 17.46 6.24
C GLU A 62 11.62 16.54 5.65
N SER A 63 12.87 17.00 5.68
CA SER A 63 14.01 16.21 5.20
C SER A 63 14.37 15.08 6.16
N ALA A 64 15.05 14.04 5.65
CA ALA A 64 15.58 12.97 6.49
C ALA A 64 16.50 13.49 7.61
N TYR A 65 17.23 14.58 7.36
CA TYR A 65 18.07 15.23 8.38
C TYR A 65 17.22 15.80 9.53
N GLU A 66 16.14 16.52 9.23
CA GLU A 66 15.24 17.08 10.25
C GLU A 66 14.54 15.97 11.03
N ILE A 67 14.05 14.94 10.33
CA ILE A 67 13.39 13.77 10.93
C ILE A 67 14.30 13.08 11.95
N PHE A 68 15.53 12.74 11.56
CA PHE A 68 16.45 12.02 12.45
C PHE A 68 17.05 12.87 13.57
N ASN A 69 16.85 14.19 13.56
CA ASN A 69 17.25 15.08 14.65
C ASN A 69 16.07 15.50 15.56
N THR A 70 14.88 14.97 15.30
CA THR A 70 13.69 15.17 16.13
C THR A 70 13.53 14.03 17.15
N ASN A 71 12.97 14.32 18.32
CA ASN A 71 12.54 13.27 19.25
C ASN A 71 11.33 12.55 18.66
N PHE A 72 11.44 11.24 18.46
CA PHE A 72 10.39 10.41 17.86
C PHE A 72 10.17 9.20 18.77
N GLU A 73 8.97 9.09 19.32
CA GLU A 73 8.62 8.09 20.32
C GLU A 73 7.69 7.01 19.75
N LEU A 74 7.34 6.01 20.56
CA LEU A 74 6.50 4.90 20.10
C LEU A 74 5.11 5.39 19.67
N GLU A 75 4.57 6.37 20.37
CA GLU A 75 3.29 7.01 20.11
C GLU A 75 3.27 7.70 18.74
N ASP A 76 4.38 8.33 18.35
CA ASP A 76 4.53 8.95 17.03
C ASP A 76 4.61 7.89 15.93
N ALA A 77 5.34 6.80 16.19
CA ALA A 77 5.41 5.66 15.28
C ALA A 77 4.04 4.99 15.10
N GLN A 78 3.28 4.82 16.19
CA GLN A 78 1.92 4.30 16.17
C GLN A 78 0.98 5.20 15.37
N LEU A 79 1.03 6.52 15.58
CA LEU A 79 0.24 7.46 14.79
C LEU A 79 0.59 7.40 13.30
N THR A 80 1.88 7.34 12.98
CA THR A 80 2.37 7.24 11.59
C THR A 80 1.84 5.98 10.91
N VAL A 81 2.01 4.81 11.55
CA VAL A 81 1.53 3.52 11.05
C VAL A 81 0.01 3.47 10.96
N SER A 82 -0.72 4.00 11.94
CA SER A 82 -2.19 4.12 11.84
C SER A 82 -2.60 4.82 10.55
N ARG A 83 -1.96 5.95 10.23
CA ARG A 83 -2.32 6.79 9.08
C ARG A 83 -1.97 6.16 7.74
N ILE A 84 -0.83 5.47 7.65
CA ILE A 84 -0.45 4.66 6.47
C ILE A 84 -1.58 3.69 6.08
N HIS A 85 -2.19 3.07 7.09
CA HIS A 85 -3.25 2.07 6.93
C HIS A 85 -4.67 2.69 6.93
N GLY A 86 -4.79 4.02 6.89
CA GLY A 86 -6.06 4.73 6.82
C GLY A 86 -6.80 4.91 8.15
N PHE A 87 -6.22 4.50 9.28
CA PHE A 87 -6.75 4.82 10.61
C PHE A 87 -6.40 6.26 11.00
N SER A 88 -7.26 6.91 11.79
CA SER A 88 -7.04 8.28 12.25
C SER A 88 -5.97 8.36 13.35
N ASN A 89 -5.90 7.34 14.21
CA ASN A 89 -5.04 7.26 15.39
C ASN A 89 -4.88 5.81 15.87
N TRP A 90 -4.03 5.62 16.90
CA TRP A 90 -3.74 4.30 17.45
C TRP A 90 -4.93 3.66 18.20
N ALA A 91 -5.75 4.46 18.87
CA ALA A 91 -6.91 3.94 19.61
C ALA A 91 -7.93 3.26 18.66
N GLU A 92 -8.05 3.71 17.41
CA GLU A 92 -8.87 3.02 16.41
C GLU A 92 -8.29 1.63 16.06
N VAL A 93 -6.96 1.48 16.04
CA VAL A 93 -6.29 0.20 15.80
C VAL A 93 -6.51 -0.75 16.98
N GLU A 94 -6.34 -0.27 18.22
CA GLU A 94 -6.53 -1.09 19.44
C GLU A 94 -7.95 -1.61 19.59
N ASN A 95 -8.94 -0.80 19.23
CA ASN A 95 -10.35 -1.17 19.30
C ASN A 95 -10.83 -1.93 18.05
N SER A 96 -9.97 -2.13 17.06
CA SER A 96 -10.33 -2.75 15.79
C SER A 96 -10.43 -4.28 15.93
N PRO A 97 -11.59 -4.90 15.66
CA PRO A 97 -11.70 -6.36 15.58
C PRO A 97 -11.24 -6.90 14.23
N LEU A 98 -10.61 -6.07 13.38
CA LEU A 98 -10.29 -6.43 12.00
C LEU A 98 -9.23 -7.53 11.94
N GLU A 99 -9.54 -8.54 11.13
CA GLU A 99 -8.63 -9.58 10.68
C GLU A 99 -8.52 -9.49 9.17
N LEU A 100 -7.30 -9.58 8.65
CA LEU A 100 -7.04 -9.53 7.22
C LEU A 100 -7.59 -10.79 6.56
N GLN A 101 -8.31 -10.59 5.45
CA GLN A 101 -8.77 -11.67 4.61
C GLN A 101 -7.59 -12.24 3.82
N GLN A 102 -7.13 -13.42 4.19
CA GLN A 102 -5.91 -14.01 3.63
C GLN A 102 -5.95 -14.18 2.10
N GLU A 103 -7.11 -14.51 1.52
CA GLU A 103 -7.26 -14.66 0.08
C GLU A 103 -7.10 -13.31 -0.64
N PHE A 104 -7.59 -12.22 -0.04
CA PHE A 104 -7.42 -10.88 -0.60
C PHE A 104 -5.97 -10.43 -0.51
N GLU A 105 -5.31 -10.63 0.64
CA GLU A 105 -3.89 -10.30 0.80
C GLU A 105 -3.00 -11.06 -0.18
N LYS A 106 -3.26 -12.36 -0.39
CA LYS A 106 -2.57 -13.15 -1.42
C LYS A 106 -2.83 -12.62 -2.83
N ALA A 107 -4.06 -12.19 -3.13
CA ALA A 107 -4.39 -11.61 -4.42
C ALA A 107 -3.60 -10.31 -4.67
N VAL A 108 -3.48 -9.45 -3.66
CA VAL A 108 -2.63 -8.24 -3.71
C VAL A 108 -1.17 -8.63 -3.94
N ASP A 109 -0.63 -9.58 -3.19
CA ASP A 109 0.76 -10.01 -3.35
C ASP A 109 1.02 -10.59 -4.75
N TYR A 110 0.14 -11.45 -5.29
CA TYR A 110 0.28 -11.98 -6.65
C TYR A 110 0.16 -10.90 -7.72
N LEU A 111 -0.74 -9.94 -7.53
CA LEU A 111 -0.89 -8.78 -8.40
C LEU A 111 0.40 -7.95 -8.44
N LEU A 112 0.92 -7.55 -7.28
CA LEU A 112 2.09 -6.67 -7.20
C LEU A 112 3.39 -7.36 -7.64
N ASN A 113 3.47 -8.69 -7.54
CA ASN A 113 4.55 -9.50 -8.10
C ASN A 113 4.38 -9.85 -9.59
N GLY A 114 3.30 -9.39 -10.24
CA GLY A 114 3.04 -9.65 -11.67
C GLY A 114 2.66 -11.10 -12.02
N ASN A 115 2.25 -11.91 -11.04
CA ASN A 115 1.97 -13.34 -11.20
C ASN A 115 0.58 -13.61 -11.80
N VAL A 116 0.38 -13.28 -13.08
CA VAL A 116 -0.91 -13.35 -13.79
C VAL A 116 -1.59 -14.71 -13.64
N SER A 117 -0.92 -15.82 -13.96
CA SER A 117 -1.55 -17.14 -13.92
C SER A 117 -1.96 -17.57 -12.52
N VAL A 118 -1.17 -17.21 -11.49
CA VAL A 118 -1.47 -17.55 -10.09
C VAL A 118 -2.64 -16.69 -9.59
N LEU A 119 -2.62 -15.39 -9.89
CA LEU A 119 -3.72 -14.49 -9.59
C LEU A 119 -5.01 -14.94 -10.27
N GLN A 120 -4.98 -15.28 -11.56
CA GLN A 120 -6.14 -15.76 -12.31
C GLN A 120 -6.75 -17.01 -11.66
N ASN A 121 -5.93 -18.00 -11.30
CA ASN A 121 -6.41 -19.21 -10.64
C ASN A 121 -7.09 -18.89 -9.30
N LEU A 122 -6.49 -18.00 -8.50
CA LEU A 122 -7.06 -17.57 -7.23
C LEU A 122 -8.40 -16.84 -7.41
N LEU A 123 -8.51 -15.97 -8.42
CA LEU A 123 -9.74 -15.25 -8.72
C LEU A 123 -10.84 -16.15 -9.32
N ILE A 124 -10.48 -17.22 -10.03
CA ILE A 124 -11.43 -18.23 -10.48
C ILE A 124 -11.95 -19.05 -9.30
N GLU A 125 -11.08 -19.42 -8.36
CA GLU A 125 -11.45 -20.16 -7.14
C GLU A 125 -12.31 -19.29 -6.21
N TYR A 126 -11.99 -18.00 -6.09
CA TYR A 126 -12.70 -17.04 -5.25
C TYR A 126 -13.18 -15.81 -6.06
N PRO A 127 -14.24 -15.94 -6.88
CA PRO A 127 -14.69 -14.86 -7.78
C PRO A 127 -15.11 -13.57 -7.09
N TYR A 128 -15.47 -13.62 -5.81
CA TYR A 128 -15.84 -12.44 -5.04
C TYR A 128 -14.66 -11.46 -4.87
N LEU A 129 -13.40 -11.94 -4.93
CA LEU A 129 -12.20 -11.13 -4.73
C LEU A 129 -12.05 -10.00 -5.75
N ALA A 130 -12.51 -10.19 -6.98
CA ALA A 130 -12.45 -9.17 -8.03
C ALA A 130 -13.21 -7.88 -7.65
N LYS A 131 -14.18 -7.99 -6.74
CA LYS A 131 -14.99 -6.87 -6.23
C LYS A 131 -14.77 -6.61 -4.73
N SER A 132 -13.86 -7.34 -4.09
CA SER A 132 -13.54 -7.13 -2.68
C SER A 132 -12.75 -5.85 -2.48
N HIS A 133 -12.84 -5.35 -1.24
CA HIS A 133 -12.05 -4.24 -0.73
C HIS A 133 -11.11 -4.75 0.36
N SER A 134 -9.98 -4.07 0.52
CA SER A 134 -9.08 -4.21 1.65
C SER A 134 -9.85 -4.07 2.96
N GLN A 135 -9.48 -4.86 3.97
CA GLN A 135 -10.07 -4.74 5.31
C GLN A 135 -9.62 -3.46 6.02
N PHE A 136 -8.52 -2.84 5.59
CA PHE A 136 -8.09 -1.56 6.12
C PHE A 136 -9.10 -0.43 5.82
N PRO A 137 -9.19 0.61 6.68
CA PRO A 137 -10.11 1.72 6.52
C PRO A 137 -10.12 2.43 5.15
N HIS A 138 -9.00 2.41 4.42
CA HIS A 138 -8.92 3.00 3.09
C HIS A 138 -9.77 2.25 2.05
N GLN A 139 -10.09 0.96 2.26
CA GLN A 139 -10.98 0.15 1.41
C GLN A 139 -10.52 0.06 -0.06
N ALA A 140 -9.21 -0.06 -0.32
CA ALA A 140 -8.69 -0.24 -1.68
C ALA A 140 -9.20 -1.55 -2.31
N THR A 141 -9.59 -1.52 -3.58
CA THR A 141 -9.81 -2.73 -4.40
C THR A 141 -8.51 -3.15 -5.09
N LEU A 142 -8.48 -4.32 -5.74
CA LEU A 142 -7.34 -4.75 -6.54
C LEU A 142 -6.97 -3.74 -7.66
N LEU A 143 -7.95 -3.03 -8.24
CA LEU A 143 -7.67 -1.96 -9.22
C LEU A 143 -6.98 -0.74 -8.58
N HIS A 144 -7.29 -0.42 -7.32
CA HIS A 144 -6.60 0.67 -6.62
C HIS A 144 -5.13 0.31 -6.35
N TYR A 145 -4.83 -0.95 -6.04
CA TYR A 145 -3.45 -1.41 -5.94
C TYR A 145 -2.68 -1.26 -7.25
N CYS A 146 -3.34 -1.34 -8.41
CA CYS A 146 -2.71 -1.06 -9.71
C CYS A 146 -2.32 0.41 -9.92
N ALA A 147 -2.94 1.35 -9.18
CA ALA A 147 -2.59 2.76 -9.24
C ALA A 147 -1.30 3.08 -8.47
N SER A 148 -0.90 2.20 -7.55
CA SER A 148 0.28 2.34 -6.68
C SER A 148 0.31 3.71 -5.98
N ASN A 149 -0.84 4.19 -5.48
CA ASN A 149 -0.97 5.51 -4.86
C ASN A 149 -2.09 5.47 -3.82
N GLY A 150 -1.83 6.03 -2.64
CA GLY A 150 -2.80 6.05 -1.54
C GLY A 150 -3.00 4.71 -0.84
N ILE A 151 -2.08 3.76 -1.05
CA ILE A 151 -2.01 2.46 -0.37
C ILE A 151 -0.75 2.43 0.53
N GLU A 152 -0.47 1.30 1.16
CA GLU A 152 0.73 1.11 1.98
C GLU A 152 1.99 1.37 1.15
N THR A 153 2.93 2.14 1.70
CA THR A 153 4.11 2.61 0.97
C THR A 153 4.92 1.46 0.37
N GLU A 154 5.11 0.36 1.11
CA GLU A 154 5.82 -0.84 0.62
C GLU A 154 5.10 -1.58 -0.52
N ARG A 155 3.81 -1.31 -0.74
CA ARG A 155 2.99 -1.92 -1.80
C ARG A 155 2.89 -1.06 -3.06
N GLN A 156 3.49 0.13 -3.07
CA GLN A 156 3.48 1.04 -4.24
C GLN A 156 4.51 0.63 -5.32
N VAL A 157 4.53 -0.64 -5.69
CA VAL A 157 5.39 -1.19 -6.75
C VAL A 157 4.62 -1.32 -8.07
N VAL A 158 5.33 -1.44 -9.20
CA VAL A 158 4.71 -1.52 -10.53
C VAL A 158 5.30 -2.67 -11.35
N PRO A 159 4.61 -3.81 -11.49
CA PRO A 159 5.08 -4.88 -12.36
C PRO A 159 5.03 -4.45 -13.84
N ASN A 160 6.01 -4.86 -14.64
CA ASN A 160 6.10 -4.46 -16.05
C ASN A 160 4.91 -4.96 -16.91
N ASN A 161 4.24 -6.02 -16.47
CA ASN A 161 3.03 -6.57 -17.06
C ASN A 161 1.73 -6.07 -16.38
N LEU A 162 1.78 -4.95 -15.64
CA LEU A 162 0.61 -4.39 -14.95
C LEU A 162 -0.63 -4.23 -15.85
N LEU A 163 -0.44 -3.86 -17.12
CA LEU A 163 -1.55 -3.69 -18.06
C LEU A 163 -2.31 -4.99 -18.34
N GLU A 164 -1.62 -6.13 -18.35
CA GLU A 164 -2.22 -7.47 -18.49
C GLU A 164 -3.02 -7.84 -17.24
N LEU A 165 -2.49 -7.51 -16.06
CA LEU A 165 -3.18 -7.72 -14.78
C LEU A 165 -4.45 -6.88 -14.68
N VAL A 166 -4.40 -5.63 -15.14
CA VAL A 166 -5.59 -4.76 -15.19
C VAL A 166 -6.65 -5.35 -16.13
N ASP A 167 -6.26 -5.85 -17.31
CA ASP A 167 -7.20 -6.52 -18.22
C ASP A 167 -7.85 -7.75 -17.56
N LEU A 168 -7.05 -8.59 -16.90
CA LEU A 168 -7.55 -9.74 -16.15
C LEU A 168 -8.59 -9.34 -15.09
N LEU A 169 -8.30 -8.31 -14.29
CA LEU A 169 -9.21 -7.84 -13.25
C LEU A 169 -10.52 -7.31 -13.85
N LEU A 170 -10.45 -6.56 -14.95
CA LEU A 170 -11.62 -6.03 -15.64
C LEU A 170 -12.46 -7.15 -16.27
N ASP A 171 -11.83 -8.14 -16.91
CA ASP A 171 -12.50 -9.30 -17.50
C ASP A 171 -13.22 -10.15 -16.44
N LEU A 172 -12.68 -10.18 -15.21
CA LEU A 172 -13.27 -10.86 -14.05
C LEU A 172 -14.24 -9.98 -13.26
N GLY A 173 -14.55 -8.77 -13.76
CA GLY A 173 -15.64 -7.94 -13.26
C GLY A 173 -15.27 -6.98 -12.13
N SER A 174 -13.99 -6.63 -11.97
CA SER A 174 -13.61 -5.50 -11.14
C SER A 174 -14.25 -4.20 -11.63
N ASP A 175 -14.73 -3.39 -10.70
CA ASP A 175 -15.44 -2.14 -11.01
C ASP A 175 -14.49 -0.94 -11.00
N LYS A 176 -14.36 -0.27 -12.15
CA LYS A 176 -13.54 0.94 -12.33
C LYS A 176 -14.06 2.14 -11.52
N GLN A 177 -15.36 2.16 -11.23
CA GLN A 177 -16.02 3.27 -10.55
C GLN A 177 -16.02 3.11 -9.03
N SER A 178 -15.55 1.98 -8.52
CA SER A 178 -15.32 1.79 -7.09
C SER A 178 -14.31 2.81 -6.59
N THR A 179 -14.58 3.39 -5.43
CA THR A 179 -13.71 4.38 -4.81
C THR A 179 -13.11 3.85 -3.51
N MET A 180 -11.89 4.29 -3.20
CA MET A 180 -11.24 4.11 -1.91
C MET A 180 -11.14 5.44 -1.16
N LYS A 181 -11.01 5.40 0.17
CA LYS A 181 -10.87 6.59 1.03
C LYS A 181 -9.40 6.87 1.31
N VAL A 182 -8.89 7.99 0.82
CA VAL A 182 -7.51 8.44 1.06
C VAL A 182 -7.41 9.96 0.88
N TYR A 183 -6.40 10.61 1.44
CA TYR A 183 -6.17 12.06 1.31
C TYR A 183 -7.41 12.92 1.61
N ASN A 184 -8.19 12.53 2.63
CA ASN A 184 -9.46 13.16 3.02
C ASN A 184 -10.52 13.23 1.90
N GLY A 185 -10.44 12.35 0.90
CA GLY A 185 -11.39 12.24 -0.20
C GLY A 185 -11.72 10.78 -0.55
N SER A 186 -12.48 10.62 -1.62
CA SER A 186 -12.78 9.33 -2.23
C SER A 186 -12.35 9.37 -3.69
N TYR A 187 -11.55 8.40 -4.11
CA TYR A 187 -10.91 8.40 -5.42
C TYR A 187 -11.06 7.04 -6.09
N THR A 188 -11.28 7.03 -7.41
CA THR A 188 -11.22 5.82 -8.21
C THR A 188 -9.77 5.41 -8.46
N ALA A 189 -9.55 4.18 -8.94
CA ALA A 189 -8.23 3.75 -9.40
C ALA A 189 -7.69 4.65 -10.52
N HIS A 190 -8.56 5.17 -11.41
CA HIS A 190 -8.16 6.11 -12.46
C HIS A 190 -7.61 7.42 -11.87
N ASP A 191 -8.31 8.00 -10.90
CA ASP A 191 -7.92 9.28 -10.28
C ASP A 191 -6.54 9.16 -9.61
N LEU A 192 -6.32 8.08 -8.87
CA LEU A 192 -5.04 7.82 -8.20
C LEU A 192 -3.92 7.53 -9.20
N ALA A 193 -4.17 6.73 -10.24
CA ALA A 193 -3.18 6.42 -11.27
C ALA A 193 -2.73 7.67 -12.03
N SER A 194 -3.65 8.62 -12.25
CA SER A 194 -3.38 9.85 -12.99
C SER A 194 -2.41 10.81 -12.29
N THR A 195 -2.23 10.65 -10.98
CA THR A 195 -1.37 11.49 -10.13
C THR A 195 -0.20 10.71 -9.50
N SER A 196 -0.07 9.42 -9.81
CA SER A 196 0.92 8.55 -9.20
C SER A 196 2.29 8.66 -9.88
N ALA A 197 3.33 8.91 -9.07
CA ALA A 197 4.71 8.93 -9.52
C ALA A 197 5.24 7.53 -9.91
N HIS A 198 4.65 6.45 -9.38
CA HIS A 198 5.19 5.10 -9.57
C HIS A 198 4.88 4.53 -10.96
N PRO A 199 3.63 4.53 -11.46
CA PRO A 199 3.33 4.22 -12.85
C PRO A 199 4.03 5.19 -13.82
N GLN A 200 4.31 6.43 -13.40
CA GLN A 200 5.06 7.39 -14.21
C GLN A 200 6.52 6.96 -14.34
N GLY A 201 7.18 6.59 -13.24
CA GLY A 201 8.54 6.05 -13.24
C GLY A 201 8.68 4.76 -14.04
N ALA A 202 7.64 3.91 -14.03
CA ALA A 202 7.55 2.72 -14.86
C ALA A 202 7.20 3.00 -16.34
N GLY A 203 6.86 4.24 -16.71
CA GLY A 203 6.45 4.62 -18.07
C GLY A 203 5.06 4.10 -18.49
N LEU A 204 4.20 3.73 -17.53
CA LEU A 204 2.90 3.10 -17.78
C LEU A 204 1.68 4.01 -17.58
N THR A 205 1.81 5.20 -16.98
CA THR A 205 0.68 6.08 -16.62
C THR A 205 -0.35 6.26 -17.73
N THR A 206 0.07 6.64 -18.94
CA THR A 206 -0.87 6.91 -20.05
C THR A 206 -1.69 5.68 -20.43
N ALA A 207 -1.05 4.52 -20.53
CA ALA A 207 -1.73 3.28 -20.90
C ALA A 207 -2.63 2.78 -19.76
N LEU A 208 -2.18 2.92 -18.51
CA LEU A 208 -2.92 2.55 -17.32
C LEU A 208 -4.19 3.40 -17.17
N CYS A 209 -4.09 4.73 -17.23
CA CYS A 209 -5.25 5.61 -17.18
C CYS A 209 -6.24 5.32 -18.31
N LYS A 210 -5.77 4.97 -19.52
CA LYS A 210 -6.65 4.59 -20.63
C LYS A 210 -7.49 3.34 -20.30
N LYS A 211 -6.91 2.34 -19.61
CA LYS A 211 -7.64 1.14 -19.20
C LYS A 211 -8.62 1.40 -18.05
N LEU A 212 -8.26 2.28 -17.12
CA LEU A 212 -9.04 2.58 -15.92
C LEU A 212 -10.15 3.61 -16.11
N LYS A 213 -10.14 4.34 -17.24
CA LYS A 213 -11.22 5.25 -17.64
C LYS A 213 -12.51 4.50 -17.98
#